data_AF-A0A1Z5IJQ5-F1
#
_entry.id   AF-A0A1Z5IJQ5-F1
#
_cell.length_a   1.000
_cell.length_b   1.000
_cell.length_c   1.000
_cell.angle_alpha   90.00
_cell.angle_beta   90.00
_cell.angle_gamma   90.00
#
_symmetry.space_group_name_H-M   'P 1'
#
loop_
_entity.id
_entity.type
_entity.pdbx_description
1 polymer ?
#
loop_
_entity_poly.entity_id
_entity_poly.type
_entity_poly.pdbx_seq_one_letter_code
_entity_poly.pdbx_strand_id
1 'polypeptide(L)' 'MVKARLHRWTLILGIVFLLAGVSCFIIRFFTPEYIGANGVLHESFYLVILGYAGLFIGLIFSFISFLTRSKS' A
#
# COMPACT_ATOMS: atom_id res chain seq x y z
N MET A 1 7.60 28.06 -7.28
CA MET A 1 7.41 26.90 -8.19
C MET A 1 7.75 25.54 -7.57
N VAL A 2 8.83 25.40 -6.78
CA VAL A 2 9.28 24.10 -6.23
C VAL A 2 8.24 23.43 -5.30
N LYS A 3 7.57 24.19 -4.42
CA LYS A 3 6.56 23.66 -3.47
C LYS A 3 5.37 22.96 -4.18
N ALA A 4 4.84 23.58 -5.23
CA ALA A 4 3.74 23.02 -6.01
C ALA A 4 4.15 21.73 -6.76
N ARG A 5 5.42 21.65 -7.19
CA ARG A 5 5.98 20.45 -7.82
C ARG A 5 6.13 19.32 -6.80
N LEU A 6 6.65 19.62 -5.61
CA LEU A 6 6.80 18.65 -4.53
C LEU A 6 5.46 18.06 -4.08
N HIS A 7 4.43 18.90 -3.91
CA HIS A 7 3.08 18.46 -3.56
C HIS A 7 2.51 17.48 -4.60
N ARG A 8 2.68 17.74 -5.90
CA ARG A 8 2.22 16.82 -6.94
C ARG A 8 2.91 15.47 -6.85
N TRP A 9 4.23 15.46 -6.62
CA TRP A 9 4.98 14.21 -6.45
C TRP A 9 4.58 13.43 -5.20
N THR A 10 4.37 14.10 -4.06
CA THR A 10 3.91 13.42 -2.83
C THR A 10 2.54 12.78 -2.99
N LEU A 11 1.63 13.42 -3.73
CA LEU A 11 0.30 12.88 -4.00
C LEU A 11 0.36 11.68 -4.95
N ILE A 12 1.16 11.76 -6.02
CA ILE A 12 1.37 10.64 -6.95
C ILE A 12 1.96 9.43 -6.20
N LEU A 13 3.00 9.64 -5.39
CA LEU A 13 3.59 8.56 -4.58
C LEU A 13 2.58 7.96 -3.61
N GLY A 14 1.77 8.78 -2.94
CA GLY A 14 0.70 8.30 -2.05
C GLY A 14 -0.31 7.39 -2.77
N ILE A 15 -0.78 7.81 -3.94
CA ILE A 15 -1.72 7.00 -4.75
C ILE A 15 -1.07 5.69 -5.20
N VAL A 16 0.17 5.73 -5.68
CA VAL A 16 0.89 4.53 -6.13
C VAL A 16 1.03 3.52 -4.99
N PHE A 17 1.40 3.96 -3.79
CA PHE A 17 1.50 3.08 -2.62
C PHE A 17 0.15 2.51 -2.17
N LEU A 18 -0.92 3.31 -2.22
CA LEU A 18 -2.28 2.81 -1.94
C LEU A 18 -2.69 1.74 -2.95
N LEU A 19 -2.50 1.98 -4.24
CA LEU A 19 -2.82 1.02 -5.29
C LEU A 19 -1.98 -0.25 -5.16
N ALA A 20 -0.69 -0.14 -4.83
CA ALA A 20 0.18 -1.29 -4.58
C ALA A 20 -0.29 -2.12 -3.37
N GLY A 21 -0.71 -1.45 -2.28
CA GLY A 21 -1.28 -2.11 -1.11
C GLY A 21 -2.57 -2.88 -1.43
N VAL A 22 -3.51 -2.25 -2.14
CA VAL A 22 -4.75 -2.92 -2.60
C VAL A 22 -4.43 -4.10 -3.53
N SER A 23 -3.47 -3.93 -4.44
CA SER A 23 -3.05 -4.99 -5.36
C SER A 23 -2.53 -6.23 -4.63
N CYS A 24 -1.81 -6.06 -3.51
CA CYS A 24 -1.38 -7.20 -2.68
C CYS A 24 -2.56 -8.00 -2.11
N PHE A 25 -3.64 -7.34 -1.70
CA PHE A 25 -4.85 -8.04 -1.23
C PHE A 25 -5.57 -8.77 -2.37
N ILE A 26 -5.62 -8.18 -3.56
CA ILE A 26 -6.16 -8.84 -4.74
C ILE A 26 -5.34 -10.10 -5.06
N ILE A 27 -4.02 -10.00 -5.09
CA ILE A 27 -3.13 -11.15 -5.34
C ILE A 27 -3.33 -12.23 -4.26
N ARG A 28 -3.46 -11.84 -3.00
CA ARG A 28 -3.75 -12.78 -1.90
C ARG A 28 -5.07 -13.52 -2.12
N PHE A 29 -6.11 -12.85 -2.62
CA PHE A 29 -7.41 -13.46 -2.89
C PHE A 29 -7.34 -14.55 -3.97
N PHE A 30 -6.48 -14.39 -4.97
CA PHE A 30 -6.29 -15.39 -6.03
C PHE A 30 -5.23 -16.45 -5.70
N THR A 31 -4.46 -16.28 -4.62
CA THR A 31 -3.43 -17.24 -4.24
C THR A 31 -4.06 -18.43 -3.53
N PRO A 32 -3.88 -19.67 -4.03
CA PRO A 32 -4.43 -20.85 -3.38
C PRO A 32 -3.73 -21.15 -2.05
N GLU A 33 -4.52 -21.57 -1.07
CA GLU A 33 -4.06 -22.03 0.23
C GLU A 33 -4.00 -23.57 0.17
N TYR A 34 -2.86 -24.15 0.56
CA TYR A 34 -2.66 -25.60 0.51
C TYR A 34 -2.09 -26.13 1.81
N ILE A 35 -2.42 -27.39 2.12
CA ILE A 35 -1.91 -28.10 3.28
C ILE A 35 -0.68 -28.90 2.83
N GLY A 36 0.47 -28.62 3.44
CA GLY A 36 1.71 -29.35 3.18
C GLY A 36 1.64 -30.79 3.70
N ALA A 37 2.54 -31.65 3.22
CA ALA A 37 2.65 -33.06 3.65
C ALA A 37 2.93 -33.24 5.16
N ASN A 38 3.40 -32.18 5.82
CA ASN A 38 3.60 -32.07 7.26
C ASN A 38 2.33 -31.65 8.04
N GLY A 39 1.19 -31.52 7.36
CA GLY A 39 -0.07 -31.06 7.96
C GLY A 39 -0.14 -29.56 8.24
N VAL A 40 0.85 -28.78 7.77
CA VAL A 40 0.90 -27.32 7.99
C VAL A 40 0.22 -26.60 6.84
N LEU A 41 -0.64 -25.63 7.18
CA LEU A 41 -1.31 -24.77 6.22
C LEU A 41 -0.33 -23.73 5.68
N HIS A 42 -0.07 -23.77 4.38
CA HIS A 42 0.84 -22.86 3.71
C HIS A 42 0.02 -21.78 2.98
N GLU A 43 -0.10 -20.63 3.63
CA GLU A 43 -0.74 -19.46 3.05
C GLU A 43 0.26 -18.34 2.84
N SER A 44 -0.01 -17.46 1.89
CA SER A 44 0.88 -16.35 1.57
C SER A 44 0.67 -15.16 2.52
N PHE A 45 0.96 -15.37 3.81
CA PHE A 45 0.77 -14.36 4.89
C PHE A 45 1.56 -13.08 4.66
N TYR A 46 2.69 -13.17 3.95
CA TYR A 46 3.52 -12.03 3.61
C TYR A 46 2.76 -10.96 2.78
N LEU A 47 1.82 -11.36 1.91
CA LEU A 47 1.02 -10.40 1.12
C LEU A 47 0.08 -9.57 2.00
N VAL A 48 -0.41 -10.13 3.11
CA VAL A 48 -1.26 -9.41 4.06
C VAL A 48 -0.43 -8.32 4.75
N ILE A 49 0.76 -8.68 5.25
CA ILE A 49 1.68 -7.75 5.91
C ILE A 49 2.11 -6.64 4.93
N LEU A 50 2.51 -7.01 3.70
CA LEU A 50 2.88 -6.05 2.66
C LEU A 50 1.72 -5.16 2.22
N GLY A 51 0.51 -5.72 2.11
CA GLY A 51 -0.70 -4.98 1.77
C GLY A 51 -1.00 -3.88 2.80
N TYR A 52 -1.02 -4.23 4.09
CA TYR A 52 -1.22 -3.25 5.16
C TYR A 52 -0.09 -2.21 5.23
N ALA A 53 1.17 -2.62 5.08
CA ALA A 53 2.30 -1.70 5.06
C ALA A 53 2.19 -0.69 3.89
N GLY A 54 1.86 -1.16 2.69
CA GLY A 54 1.66 -0.32 1.51
C GLY A 54 0.52 0.68 1.69
N LEU A 55 -0.63 0.22 2.21
CA LEU A 55 -1.76 1.10 2.52
C LEU A 55 -1.39 2.16 3.57
N PHE A 56 -0.70 1.76 4.64
CA PHE A 56 -0.30 2.67 5.71
C PHE A 56 0.64 3.77 5.20
N ILE A 57 1.65 3.40 4.42
CA ILE A 57 2.57 4.35 3.80
C ILE A 57 1.82 5.29 2.86
N GLY A 58 0.97 4.75 1.97
CA GLY A 58 0.18 5.56 1.04
C GLY A 58 -0.76 6.54 1.73
N LEU A 59 -1.33 6.14 2.87
CA LEU A 59 -2.17 6.99 3.71
C LEU A 59 -1.37 8.12 4.35
N ILE A 60 -0.17 7.84 4.88
CA ILE A 60 0.74 8.86 5.40
C ILE A 60 1.09 9.88 4.32
N PHE A 61 1.49 9.44 3.13
CA PHE A 61 1.83 10.35 2.02
C PHE A 61 0.64 11.22 1.59
N SER A 62 -0.56 10.63 1.51
CA SER A 62 -1.79 11.36 1.20
C SER A 62 -2.13 12.37 2.31
N PHE A 63 -1.95 12.00 3.57
CA PHE A 63 -2.20 12.88 4.72
C PHE A 63 -1.23 14.06 4.75
N ILE A 64 0.06 13.83 4.52
CA ILE A 64 1.08 14.89 4.40
C ILE A 64 0.74 15.83 3.24
N SER A 65 0.33 15.29 2.09
CA SER A 65 -0.10 16.10 0.95
C SER A 65 -1.32 16.95 1.30
N PHE A 66 -2.29 16.39 2.02
CA PHE A 66 -3.49 17.11 2.47
C PHE A 66 -3.15 18.26 3.43
N LEU A 67 -2.28 18.02 4.41
CA LEU A 67 -1.81 19.07 5.33
C LEU A 67 -1.04 20.18 4.59
N THR A 68 -0.23 19.80 3.60
CA THR A 68 0.53 20.76 2.78
C THR A 68 -0.39 21.62 1.92
N ARG A 69 -1.53 21.08 1.45
CA ARG A 69 -2.56 21.83 0.72
C ARG A 69 -3.31 22.83 1.62
N SER A 70 -3.61 22.45 2.87
CA SER A 70 -4.35 23.30 3.81
C SER A 70 -3.59 24.57 4.22
N LYS A 71 -2.26 24.54 4.19
CA LYS A 71 -1.40 25.69 4.54
C LYS A 71 -1.04 26.62 3.36
N SER A 72 -1.51 26.35 2.15
CA SER A 72 -1.25 27.18 0.96
C SER A 72 -2.46 27.97 0.54
#